data_AF-A0A5B9CA43-F1
#
_entry.id   AF-A0A5B9CA43-F1
#
_cell.length_a   1.000
_cell.length_b   1.000
_cell.length_c   1.000
_cell.angle_alpha   90.00
_cell.angle_beta   90.00
_cell.angle_gamma   90.00
#
_symmetry.space_group_name_H-M   'P 1'
#
loop_
_entity.id
_entity.type
_entity.pdbx_description
1 polymer ?
#
loop_
_entity_poly.entity_id
_entity_poly.type
_entity_poly.pdbx_seq_one_letter_code
_entity_poly.pdbx_strand_id
1 'polypeptide(L)'
;PVETNIVCKLDSSGGAVQLPDTNINIHIPEGHVADEDTQQISMKALLDPPLELNSDKCSTISPVLEIKLSNMEIRTPIMLEMKISAEVNNDIVSKNLVAVRCLRSDVKEGPYTPMELSYCNGGTIKVQMEKLEPCMYIAIVAQGQNISYPYTVWDYISKKITVGVYGPKHIHPSFKTVVAVFGHDCAPKSLLVNEVTRQVHFAAPVMLHLWGKHQFFLERPQDLKLCMFSNMPNYEVKANDQAKMVRGFQMKLGKVSHLIFPIISHDPNELSDFTLRIQVKDDQDILLTQFCVQTPQPPLKNAARSTGQRRFLKKNEIGKIILSPLATTSKYPVFQDRTIAGLKYGKMLKTVVRQNKNHYLLEYKKGDAIALLSEEKIRLKGQLWT
;
A
#
# COMPACT_ATOMS: atom_id res chain seq x y z
N PRO A 1 6.78 -8.68 -1.43
CA PRO A 1 5.67 -7.72 -1.60
C PRO A 1 6.22 -6.30 -1.56
N VAL A 2 6.04 -5.55 -2.64
CA VAL A 2 6.52 -4.17 -2.81
C VAL A 2 5.27 -3.34 -2.98
N GLU A 3 5.06 -2.32 -2.15
CA GLU A 3 3.77 -1.60 -2.15
C GLU A 3 3.90 -0.09 -2.18
N THR A 4 5.11 0.46 -2.21
CA THR A 4 5.29 1.90 -2.42
C THR A 4 6.47 2.15 -3.35
N ASN A 5 6.15 2.71 -4.51
CA ASN A 5 7.09 3.13 -5.52
C ASN A 5 6.65 4.46 -6.13
N ILE A 6 7.61 5.21 -6.66
CA ILE A 6 7.36 6.42 -7.43
C ILE A 6 8.36 6.47 -8.58
N VAL A 7 7.91 6.98 -9.73
CA VAL A 7 8.76 7.32 -10.86
C VAL A 7 8.48 8.77 -11.20
N CYS A 8 9.54 9.57 -11.26
CA CYS A 8 9.46 10.98 -11.61
C CYS A 8 10.52 11.28 -12.67
N LYS A 9 10.22 12.23 -13.55
CA LYS A 9 11.13 12.74 -14.57
C LYS A 9 11.31 14.23 -14.32
N LEU A 10 12.56 14.67 -14.21
CA LEU A 10 12.96 16.03 -13.90
C LEU A 10 13.92 16.54 -14.98
N ASP A 11 13.92 17.84 -15.22
CA ASP A 11 14.80 18.53 -16.16
C ASP A 11 15.94 19.24 -15.39
N SER A 12 16.66 20.15 -16.05
CA SER A 12 17.75 20.91 -15.45
C SER A 12 17.32 21.85 -14.30
N SER A 13 16.02 22.14 -14.12
CA SER A 13 15.53 22.94 -12.98
C SER A 13 15.61 22.21 -11.64
N GLY A 14 15.89 20.91 -11.64
CA GLY A 14 15.96 20.09 -10.43
C GLY A 14 14.59 19.82 -9.81
N GLY A 15 14.55 19.59 -8.49
CA GLY A 15 13.31 19.38 -7.76
C GLY A 15 13.44 18.42 -6.57
N ALA A 16 12.33 17.80 -6.20
CA ALA A 16 12.30 16.79 -5.15
C ALA A 16 11.34 15.65 -5.49
N VAL A 17 11.77 14.43 -5.22
CA VAL A 17 10.96 13.21 -5.39
C VAL A 17 10.68 12.63 -4.01
N GLN A 18 9.42 12.65 -3.59
CA GLN A 18 9.00 12.07 -2.32
C GLN A 18 8.34 10.71 -2.55
N LEU A 19 8.77 9.70 -1.81
CA LEU A 19 8.10 8.40 -1.82
C LEU A 19 6.74 8.55 -1.11
N PRO A 20 5.61 8.23 -1.77
CA PRO A 20 4.27 8.48 -1.22
C PRO A 20 4.08 7.89 0.17
N ASP A 21 3.43 8.64 1.06
CA ASP A 21 3.04 8.16 2.39
C ASP A 21 4.20 7.76 3.30
N THR A 22 5.39 8.25 2.97
CA THR A 22 6.60 8.08 3.77
C THR A 22 7.28 9.43 3.98
N ASN A 23 8.21 9.45 4.93
CA ASN A 23 9.10 10.59 5.18
C ASN A 23 10.41 10.45 4.41
N ILE A 24 10.39 9.88 3.21
CA ILE A 24 11.58 9.60 2.39
C ILE A 24 11.52 10.47 1.15
N ASN A 25 12.54 11.30 0.96
CA ASN A 25 12.63 12.19 -0.18
C ASN A 25 14.05 12.23 -0.75
N ILE A 26 14.14 12.43 -2.07
CA ILE A 26 15.38 12.69 -2.78
C ILE A 26 15.27 14.10 -3.34
N HIS A 27 16.18 14.98 -2.93
CA HIS A 27 16.32 16.31 -3.48
C HIS A 27 17.38 16.31 -4.58
N ILE A 28 16.99 16.87 -5.74
CA ILE A 28 17.85 17.04 -6.91
C ILE A 28 18.07 18.54 -7.08
N PRO A 29 19.32 19.02 -6.99
CA PRO A 29 19.61 20.43 -7.14
C PRO A 29 19.44 20.88 -8.60
N GLU A 30 19.25 22.18 -8.79
CA GLU A 30 19.27 22.82 -10.11
C GLU A 30 20.63 22.58 -10.81
N GLY A 31 20.58 22.39 -12.12
CA GLY A 31 21.76 22.09 -12.95
C GLY A 31 22.29 20.67 -12.80
N HIS A 32 21.53 19.75 -12.19
CA HIS A 32 21.93 18.34 -12.05
C HIS A 32 22.19 17.63 -13.38
N VAL A 33 21.39 17.94 -14.38
CA VAL A 33 21.56 17.52 -15.78
C VAL A 33 21.80 18.73 -16.67
N ALA A 34 22.28 18.52 -17.89
CA ALA A 34 22.42 19.59 -18.87
C ALA A 34 21.04 20.17 -19.27
N ASP A 35 21.05 21.37 -19.86
CA ASP A 35 19.85 21.92 -20.46
C ASP A 35 19.38 21.01 -21.61
N GLU A 36 18.07 20.80 -21.74
CA GLU A 36 17.40 19.82 -22.62
C GLU A 36 17.53 18.34 -22.20
N ASP A 37 18.41 18.01 -21.25
CA ASP A 37 18.49 16.66 -20.69
C ASP A 37 17.46 16.45 -19.58
N THR A 38 17.19 15.18 -19.28
CA THR A 38 16.25 14.81 -18.23
C THR A 38 16.76 13.64 -17.40
N GLN A 39 16.46 13.70 -16.10
CA GLN A 39 16.71 12.64 -15.15
C GLN A 39 15.39 11.96 -14.78
N GLN A 40 15.25 10.69 -15.10
CA GLN A 40 14.22 9.85 -14.53
C GLN A 40 14.75 9.19 -13.25
N ILE A 41 14.01 9.34 -12.16
CA ILE A 41 14.29 8.73 -10.87
C ILE A 41 13.13 7.83 -10.50
N SER A 42 13.44 6.56 -10.26
CA SER A 42 12.52 5.59 -9.69
C SER A 42 12.98 5.25 -8.28
N MET A 43 12.12 5.45 -7.30
CA MET A 43 12.38 5.12 -5.89
C MET A 43 11.34 4.12 -5.41
N LYS A 44 11.80 3.12 -4.65
CA LYS A 44 10.96 2.03 -4.15
C LYS A 44 11.45 1.56 -2.79
N ALA A 45 10.53 1.46 -1.82
CA ALA A 45 10.83 0.92 -0.50
C ALA A 45 10.64 -0.60 -0.47
N LEU A 46 11.68 -1.29 -0.04
CA LEU A 46 11.69 -2.71 0.30
C LEU A 46 11.52 -2.81 1.82
N LEU A 47 10.41 -3.40 2.25
CA LEU A 47 10.03 -3.46 3.66
C LEU A 47 10.81 -4.56 4.41
N ASP A 48 11.18 -5.63 3.72
CA ASP A 48 12.05 -6.68 4.26
C ASP A 48 13.52 -6.39 3.90
N PRO A 49 14.39 -6.14 4.88
CA PRO A 49 15.81 -5.96 4.63
C PRO A 49 16.49 -7.30 4.29
N PRO A 50 17.59 -7.28 3.49
CA PRO A 50 18.49 -8.41 3.37
C PRO A 50 19.01 -8.91 4.73
N LEU A 51 19.27 -10.21 4.81
CA LEU A 51 19.66 -10.86 6.06
C LEU A 51 21.00 -10.34 6.61
N GLU A 52 21.94 -9.96 5.74
CA GLU A 52 23.26 -9.47 6.15
C GLU A 52 23.20 -8.13 6.93
N LEU A 53 22.11 -7.36 6.75
CA LEU A 53 21.91 -6.07 7.42
C LEU A 53 21.42 -6.20 8.86
N ASN A 54 21.24 -7.43 9.36
CA ASN A 54 20.78 -7.72 10.72
C ASN A 54 21.61 -8.84 11.36
N SER A 55 22.27 -8.52 12.47
CA SER A 55 23.08 -9.42 13.29
C SER A 55 23.13 -8.93 14.75
N ASP A 56 23.91 -9.58 15.61
CA ASP A 56 24.12 -9.07 16.97
C ASP A 56 24.82 -7.70 17.00
N LYS A 57 25.55 -7.36 15.93
CA LYS A 57 26.30 -6.10 15.82
C LYS A 57 25.64 -5.09 14.88
N CYS A 58 24.55 -5.44 14.21
CA CYS A 58 23.95 -4.59 13.19
C CYS A 58 22.43 -4.74 13.20
N SER A 59 21.68 -3.64 13.12
CA SER A 59 20.24 -3.70 12.92
C SER A 59 19.78 -2.64 11.95
N THR A 60 18.92 -3.02 11.01
CA THR A 60 18.30 -2.07 10.08
C THR A 60 17.28 -1.19 10.80
N ILE A 61 17.37 0.13 10.58
CA ILE A 61 16.55 1.15 11.23
C ILE A 61 15.80 2.05 10.23
N SER A 62 15.79 1.65 8.96
CA SER A 62 15.01 2.24 7.86
C SER A 62 14.50 1.11 6.94
N PRO A 63 13.52 1.36 6.05
CA PRO A 63 13.35 0.47 4.90
C PRO A 63 14.60 0.49 4.02
N VAL A 64 14.80 -0.56 3.23
CA VAL A 64 15.84 -0.58 2.18
C VAL A 64 15.26 0.09 0.94
N LEU A 65 15.98 1.06 0.38
CA LEU A 65 15.53 1.82 -0.78
C LEU A 65 16.22 1.33 -2.04
N GLU A 66 15.42 0.91 -3.01
CA GLU A 66 15.86 0.71 -4.40
C GLU A 66 15.70 2.05 -5.13
N ILE A 67 16.82 2.62 -5.58
CA ILE A 67 16.86 3.85 -6.37
C ILE A 67 17.40 3.50 -7.75
N LYS A 68 16.66 3.87 -8.79
CA LYS A 68 17.07 3.73 -10.19
C LYS A 68 17.09 5.07 -10.89
N LEU A 69 18.13 5.26 -11.69
CA LEU A 69 18.44 6.53 -12.35
C LEU A 69 18.65 6.26 -13.85
N SER A 70 18.08 7.10 -14.72
CA SER A 70 18.20 6.93 -16.17
C SER A 70 19.44 7.56 -16.78
N ASN A 71 19.89 8.69 -16.23
CA ASN A 71 21.08 9.41 -16.71
C ASN A 71 22.17 9.37 -15.63
N MET A 72 23.41 9.11 -16.05
CA MET A 72 24.62 9.07 -15.21
C MET A 72 25.56 10.25 -15.47
N GLU A 73 25.31 11.03 -16.53
CA GLU A 73 26.03 12.26 -16.87
C GLU A 73 25.55 13.42 -16.00
N ILE A 74 25.75 13.28 -14.70
CA ILE A 74 25.30 14.23 -13.68
C ILE A 74 26.39 15.27 -13.41
N ARG A 75 25.98 16.48 -13.04
CA ARG A 75 26.91 17.58 -12.68
C ARG A 75 26.99 17.85 -11.19
N THR A 76 26.00 17.37 -10.44
CA THR A 76 25.86 17.65 -9.00
C THR A 76 25.37 16.40 -8.26
N PRO A 77 25.70 16.26 -6.97
CA PRO A 77 25.20 15.16 -6.15
C PRO A 77 23.73 15.34 -5.79
N ILE A 78 23.04 14.22 -5.56
CA ILE A 78 21.65 14.20 -5.08
C ILE A 78 21.60 13.90 -3.57
N MET A 79 20.60 14.45 -2.89
CA MET A 79 20.48 14.36 -1.44
C MET A 79 19.30 13.47 -1.05
N LEU A 80 19.56 12.39 -0.32
CA LEU A 80 18.54 11.54 0.29
C LEU A 80 18.26 12.01 1.71
N GLU A 81 17.00 12.32 2.02
CA GLU A 81 16.55 12.62 3.37
C GLU A 81 15.49 11.59 3.79
N MET A 82 15.66 11.01 4.98
CA MET A 82 14.68 10.08 5.53
C MET A 82 14.64 10.10 7.06
N LYS A 83 13.49 9.67 7.62
CA LYS A 83 13.36 9.38 9.05
C LYS A 83 13.72 7.93 9.38
N ILE A 84 14.48 7.74 10.46
CA ILE A 84 14.87 6.44 10.99
C ILE A 84 14.00 6.06 12.20
N SER A 85 13.90 4.75 12.47
CA SER A 85 13.09 4.20 13.55
C SER A 85 13.87 3.94 14.84
N ALA A 86 15.15 4.28 14.91
CA ALA A 86 15.93 4.12 16.12
C ALA A 86 16.89 5.29 16.34
N GLU A 87 17.23 5.50 17.60
CA GLU A 87 18.24 6.46 18.03
C GLU A 87 19.25 5.73 18.92
N VAL A 88 20.53 6.13 18.84
CA VAL A 88 21.54 5.63 19.77
C VAL A 88 21.25 6.22 21.15
N ASN A 89 21.29 5.39 22.18
CA ASN A 89 21.00 5.83 23.54
C ASN A 89 21.95 6.98 23.95
N ASN A 90 21.46 7.89 24.77
CA ASN A 90 22.16 9.16 25.04
C ASN A 90 23.36 9.02 25.99
N ASP A 91 23.68 7.82 26.46
CA ASP A 91 24.82 7.55 27.33
C ASP A 91 26.15 7.45 26.56
N ILE A 92 27.25 7.71 27.27
CA ILE A 92 28.60 7.76 26.69
C ILE A 92 29.01 6.39 26.11
N VAL A 93 28.57 5.30 26.72
CA VAL A 93 28.93 3.95 26.31
C VAL A 93 28.30 3.62 24.96
N SER A 94 26.99 3.86 24.81
CA SER A 94 26.25 3.64 23.57
C SER A 94 26.81 4.45 22.41
N LYS A 95 27.10 5.74 22.61
CA LYS A 95 27.68 6.61 21.57
C LYS A 95 29.08 6.20 21.13
N ASN A 96 29.85 5.57 22.00
CA ASN A 96 31.19 5.08 21.67
C ASN A 96 31.15 3.72 20.96
N LEU A 97 30.17 2.86 21.28
CA LEU A 97 30.11 1.49 20.77
C LEU A 97 29.28 1.35 19.50
N VAL A 98 28.23 2.15 19.34
CA VAL A 98 27.26 2.07 18.25
C VAL A 98 27.15 3.39 17.50
N ALA A 99 27.16 3.31 16.18
CA ALA A 99 26.94 4.45 15.31
C ALA A 99 25.83 4.15 14.30
N VAL A 100 25.09 5.18 13.92
CA VAL A 100 24.22 5.13 12.74
C VAL A 100 25.09 5.21 11.49
N ARG A 101 24.89 4.30 10.54
CA ARG A 101 25.64 4.23 9.28
C ARG A 101 24.67 4.15 8.10
N CYS A 102 25.01 4.84 7.01
CA CYS A 102 24.38 4.60 5.72
C CYS A 102 25.19 3.53 4.99
N LEU A 103 24.50 2.53 4.48
CA LEU A 103 25.08 1.44 3.70
C LEU A 103 24.49 1.46 2.29
N ARG A 104 25.32 1.10 1.31
CA ARG A 104 24.99 1.06 -0.11
C ARG A 104 25.43 -0.26 -0.74
N SER A 105 24.64 -0.78 -1.66
CA SER A 105 25.03 -1.83 -2.60
C SER A 105 24.47 -1.56 -4.00
N ASP A 106 25.08 -2.16 -5.02
CA ASP A 106 24.57 -2.26 -6.39
C ASP A 106 23.63 -3.47 -6.57
N VAL A 107 23.69 -4.44 -5.64
CA VAL A 107 22.87 -5.65 -5.62
C VAL A 107 22.00 -5.69 -4.36
N LYS A 108 20.74 -6.11 -4.51
CA LYS A 108 19.76 -6.12 -3.41
C LYS A 108 20.27 -6.87 -2.17
N GLU A 109 20.90 -8.02 -2.36
CA GLU A 109 21.38 -8.91 -1.29
C GLU A 109 22.86 -8.66 -0.93
N GLY A 110 23.42 -7.52 -1.34
CA GLY A 110 24.79 -7.14 -1.02
C GLY A 110 25.85 -7.62 -2.01
N PRO A 111 27.13 -7.33 -1.73
CA PRO A 111 27.64 -6.79 -0.46
C PRO A 111 27.34 -5.31 -0.26
N TYR A 112 27.10 -4.91 0.99
CA TYR A 112 26.90 -3.49 1.35
C TYR A 112 28.20 -2.83 1.84
N THR A 113 28.42 -1.61 1.37
CA THR A 113 29.56 -0.77 1.70
C THR A 113 29.10 0.53 2.40
N PRO A 114 29.89 1.08 3.34
CA PRO A 114 29.51 2.28 4.05
C PRO A 114 29.59 3.53 3.16
N MET A 115 28.65 4.44 3.38
CA MET A 115 28.58 5.77 2.78
C MET A 115 28.54 6.83 3.87
N GLU A 116 29.09 8.01 3.59
CA GLU A 116 29.14 9.10 4.55
C GLU A 116 27.75 9.72 4.79
N LEU A 117 27.41 9.90 6.06
CA LEU A 117 26.20 10.61 6.48
C LEU A 117 26.52 12.10 6.61
N SER A 118 25.81 12.93 5.85
CA SER A 118 25.99 14.39 5.90
C SER A 118 25.32 15.00 7.15
N TYR A 119 24.27 14.36 7.66
CA TYR A 119 23.51 14.83 8.83
C TYR A 119 22.79 13.66 9.50
N CYS A 120 22.78 13.64 10.83
CA CYS A 120 21.98 12.71 11.64
C CYS A 120 21.58 13.41 12.93
N ASN A 121 20.31 13.83 13.04
CA ASN A 121 19.80 14.47 14.25
C ASN A 121 18.26 14.34 14.32
N GLY A 122 17.74 14.15 15.53
CA GLY A 122 16.29 14.07 15.80
C GLY A 122 15.56 13.00 14.99
N GLY A 123 16.23 11.88 14.71
CA GLY A 123 15.68 10.78 13.91
C GLY A 123 15.55 11.07 12.40
N THR A 124 16.06 12.22 11.91
CA THR A 124 16.17 12.51 10.48
C THR A 124 17.63 12.41 10.06
N ILE A 125 17.87 11.74 8.94
CA ILE A 125 19.18 11.65 8.33
C ILE A 125 19.21 12.32 6.96
N LYS A 126 20.37 12.80 6.56
CA LYS A 126 20.65 13.23 5.19
C LYS A 126 21.90 12.57 4.67
N VAL A 127 21.84 12.11 3.43
CA VAL A 127 22.95 11.43 2.76
C VAL A 127 23.17 12.03 1.39
N GLN A 128 24.39 12.48 1.16
CA GLN A 128 24.82 13.00 -0.13
C GLN A 128 25.32 11.85 -1.00
N MET A 129 24.77 11.74 -2.21
CA MET A 129 25.11 10.68 -3.15
C MET A 129 25.87 11.28 -4.32
N GLU A 130 27.18 11.09 -4.33
CA GLU A 130 28.08 11.60 -5.39
C GLU A 130 28.32 10.56 -6.49
N LYS A 131 28.59 9.31 -6.10
CA LYS A 131 28.94 8.23 -7.04
C LYS A 131 27.70 7.51 -7.55
N LEU A 132 26.85 8.12 -8.37
CA LEU A 132 25.59 7.49 -8.77
C LEU A 132 25.79 6.26 -9.67
N GLU A 133 24.89 5.30 -9.54
CA GLU A 133 24.80 4.11 -10.40
C GLU A 133 23.37 3.94 -10.91
N PRO A 134 23.16 3.19 -12.02
CA PRO A 134 21.83 3.02 -12.62
C PRO A 134 20.81 2.38 -11.67
N CYS A 135 21.29 1.56 -10.73
CA CYS A 135 20.50 0.95 -9.68
C CYS A 135 21.34 0.87 -8.40
N MET A 136 20.82 1.39 -7.30
CA MET A 136 21.45 1.37 -5.98
C MET A 136 20.45 0.90 -4.94
N TYR A 137 20.95 0.21 -3.92
CA TYR A 137 20.22 -0.18 -2.73
C TYR A 137 20.83 0.53 -1.53
N ILE A 138 20.01 1.30 -0.82
CA ILE A 138 20.46 2.10 0.32
C ILE A 138 19.71 1.66 1.58
N ALA A 139 20.43 1.46 2.66
CA ALA A 139 19.89 1.08 3.95
C ALA A 139 20.57 1.83 5.08
N ILE A 140 19.81 2.21 6.10
CA ILE A 140 20.35 2.82 7.30
C ILE A 140 20.33 1.80 8.43
N VAL A 141 21.47 1.66 9.08
CA VAL A 141 21.67 0.67 10.14
C VAL A 141 22.23 1.33 11.39
N ALA A 142 21.88 0.79 12.54
CA ALA A 142 22.69 0.92 13.73
C ALA A 142 23.75 -0.18 13.70
N GLN A 143 25.03 0.20 13.77
CA GLN A 143 26.14 -0.74 13.68
C GLN A 143 27.10 -0.54 14.85
N GLY A 144 27.42 -1.63 15.55
CA GLY A 144 28.41 -1.70 16.61
C GLY A 144 29.69 -2.39 16.17
N GLN A 145 30.84 -1.88 16.61
CA GLN A 145 32.15 -2.44 16.21
C GLN A 145 32.65 -3.51 17.20
N ASN A 146 32.55 -3.22 18.50
CA ASN A 146 33.15 -4.02 19.57
C ASN A 146 32.11 -4.52 20.60
N ILE A 147 30.91 -4.87 20.14
CA ILE A 147 29.89 -5.46 21.01
C ILE A 147 30.30 -6.90 21.35
N SER A 148 30.44 -7.20 22.64
CA SER A 148 30.71 -8.52 23.19
C SER A 148 29.42 -9.21 23.64
N TYR A 149 29.37 -10.53 23.48
CA TYR A 149 28.30 -11.35 24.03
C TYR A 149 28.25 -11.21 25.57
N PRO A 150 27.06 -11.14 26.21
CA PRO A 150 25.71 -11.38 25.66
C PRO A 150 25.02 -10.15 25.06
N TYR A 151 25.70 -9.00 24.98
CA TYR A 151 25.12 -7.78 24.46
C TYR A 151 24.98 -7.81 22.93
N THR A 152 24.03 -7.04 22.45
CA THR A 152 23.71 -6.83 21.04
C THR A 152 23.56 -5.35 20.77
N VAL A 153 23.45 -4.96 19.50
CA VAL A 153 23.22 -3.56 19.10
C VAL A 153 21.93 -2.99 19.71
N TRP A 154 20.95 -3.85 20.03
CA TRP A 154 19.67 -3.43 20.62
C TRP A 154 19.85 -2.87 22.03
N ASP A 155 20.85 -3.32 22.79
CA ASP A 155 21.11 -2.83 24.15
C ASP A 155 21.61 -1.37 24.18
N TYR A 156 22.05 -0.85 23.02
CA TYR A 156 22.63 0.50 22.88
C TYR A 156 21.76 1.45 22.05
N ILE A 157 20.58 1.00 21.59
CA ILE A 157 19.66 1.82 20.80
C ILE A 157 18.25 1.78 21.36
N SER A 158 17.52 2.87 21.16
CA SER A 158 16.07 2.94 21.41
C SER A 158 15.33 2.81 20.09
N LYS A 159 14.78 1.62 19.81
CA LYS A 159 14.14 1.30 18.53
C LYS A 159 12.62 1.31 18.63
N LYS A 160 11.97 2.00 17.70
CA LYS A 160 10.52 2.05 17.49
C LYS A 160 10.09 0.96 16.52
N ILE A 161 9.03 0.26 16.89
CA ILE A 161 8.33 -0.71 16.05
C ILE A 161 7.00 -0.11 15.64
N THR A 162 6.63 -0.31 14.37
CA THR A 162 5.36 0.16 13.82
C THR A 162 4.42 -1.02 13.62
N VAL A 163 3.19 -0.92 14.12
CA VAL A 163 2.13 -1.89 13.90
C VAL A 163 1.07 -1.24 13.01
N GLY A 164 0.89 -1.77 11.80
CA GLY A 164 -0.15 -1.35 10.86
C GLY A 164 -1.31 -2.33 10.86
N VAL A 165 -2.54 -1.82 10.90
CA VAL A 165 -3.76 -2.62 10.80
C VAL A 165 -4.40 -2.39 9.44
N TYR A 166 -4.52 -3.46 8.68
CA TYR A 166 -4.99 -3.46 7.30
C TYR A 166 -6.31 -4.21 7.18
N GLY A 167 -7.23 -3.70 6.38
CA GLY A 167 -8.48 -4.39 6.10
C GLY A 167 -9.07 -4.01 4.74
N PRO A 168 -10.21 -4.58 4.35
CA PRO A 168 -10.85 -4.23 3.08
C PRO A 168 -11.23 -2.74 3.05
N LYS A 169 -11.38 -2.19 1.84
CA LYS A 169 -11.82 -0.80 1.66
C LYS A 169 -13.23 -0.54 2.22
N HIS A 170 -14.06 -1.59 2.25
CA HIS A 170 -15.44 -1.54 2.74
C HIS A 170 -15.69 -2.74 3.65
N ILE A 171 -16.46 -2.51 4.71
CA ILE A 171 -16.88 -3.59 5.63
C ILE A 171 -17.79 -4.57 4.91
N HIS A 172 -17.62 -5.85 5.23
CA HIS A 172 -18.41 -6.96 4.72
C HIS A 172 -18.86 -7.84 5.92
N PRO A 173 -19.88 -8.70 5.79
CA PRO A 173 -20.33 -9.54 6.91
C PRO A 173 -19.31 -10.57 7.41
N SER A 174 -18.36 -10.99 6.59
CA SER A 174 -17.28 -11.89 7.01
C SER A 174 -16.05 -11.44 6.29
N PHE A 175 -15.06 -10.95 7.05
CA PHE A 175 -13.77 -10.29 6.84
C PHE A 175 -12.45 -11.05 6.99
N LYS A 176 -11.35 -10.58 6.38
CA LYS A 176 -10.00 -10.76 6.94
C LYS A 176 -9.34 -9.40 7.11
N THR A 177 -8.75 -9.18 8.28
CA THR A 177 -7.82 -8.09 8.54
C THR A 177 -6.41 -8.64 8.67
N VAL A 178 -5.42 -7.78 8.46
CA VAL A 178 -4.01 -8.12 8.64
C VAL A 178 -3.38 -7.10 9.57
N VAL A 179 -2.76 -7.59 10.64
CA VAL A 179 -1.86 -6.79 11.45
C VAL A 179 -0.45 -7.04 10.97
N ALA A 180 0.20 -6.00 10.46
CA ALA A 180 1.57 -6.04 9.99
C ALA A 180 2.50 -5.36 11.00
N VAL A 181 3.62 -6.00 11.33
CA VAL A 181 4.63 -5.45 12.25
C VAL A 181 5.90 -5.11 11.47
N PHE A 182 6.32 -3.85 11.52
CA PHE A 182 7.45 -3.30 10.78
C PHE A 182 8.55 -2.83 11.74
N GLY A 183 9.82 -3.10 11.40
CA GLY A 183 10.99 -2.57 12.11
C GLY A 183 11.30 -1.09 11.84
N HIS A 184 10.46 -0.42 11.05
CA HIS A 184 10.60 0.96 10.60
C HIS A 184 9.24 1.67 10.44
N ASP A 185 9.20 2.97 10.18
CA ASP A 185 7.96 3.77 10.02
C ASP A 185 7.30 3.66 8.63
N CYS A 186 7.92 2.97 7.67
CA CYS A 186 7.36 2.79 6.34
C CYS A 186 6.24 1.73 6.34
N ALA A 187 5.04 2.11 6.76
CA ALA A 187 3.82 1.32 6.64
C ALA A 187 3.03 1.75 5.39
N PRO A 188 2.95 0.93 4.32
CA PRO A 188 2.29 1.31 3.07
C PRO A 188 0.79 1.54 3.29
N LYS A 189 0.15 2.37 2.44
CA LYS A 189 -1.31 2.58 2.49
C LYS A 189 -2.12 1.36 2.07
N SER A 190 -1.53 0.47 1.27
CA SER A 190 -2.21 -0.73 0.80
C SER A 190 -1.28 -1.93 0.84
N LEU A 191 -1.80 -3.07 1.29
CA LEU A 191 -1.10 -4.35 1.39
C LEU A 191 -1.72 -5.39 0.45
N LEU A 192 -0.92 -5.95 -0.45
CA LEU A 192 -1.27 -7.08 -1.30
C LEU A 192 -0.97 -8.37 -0.52
N VAL A 193 -2.03 -8.94 0.03
CA VAL A 193 -1.92 -10.19 0.78
C VAL A 193 -2.27 -11.34 -0.15
N ASN A 194 -1.24 -12.11 -0.50
CA ASN A 194 -1.44 -13.45 -1.04
C ASN A 194 -1.84 -14.35 0.13
N GLU A 195 -2.94 -15.09 -0.02
CA GLU A 195 -3.39 -16.01 1.01
C GLU A 195 -2.36 -17.13 1.21
N VAL A 196 -1.46 -16.99 2.18
CA VAL A 196 -0.61 -18.11 2.68
C VAL A 196 -1.42 -18.95 3.68
N THR A 197 -2.65 -19.28 3.32
CA THR A 197 -3.38 -20.39 3.96
C THR A 197 -3.20 -21.61 3.08
N ARG A 198 -2.65 -22.65 3.71
CA ARG A 198 -1.96 -23.83 3.16
C ARG A 198 -2.69 -24.70 2.12
N GLN A 199 -3.73 -24.25 1.39
CA GLN A 199 -4.53 -25.19 0.57
C GLN A 199 -5.19 -24.67 -0.72
N VAL A 200 -4.99 -23.43 -1.18
CA VAL A 200 -5.57 -23.01 -2.49
C VAL A 200 -4.56 -22.22 -3.31
N HIS A 201 -3.89 -22.88 -4.25
CA HIS A 201 -2.87 -22.32 -5.15
C HIS A 201 -3.43 -21.31 -6.20
N PHE A 202 -4.64 -20.78 -6.01
CA PHE A 202 -5.36 -19.97 -7.01
C PHE A 202 -6.09 -18.74 -6.44
N ALA A 203 -5.95 -18.43 -5.14
CA ALA A 203 -6.59 -17.24 -4.58
C ALA A 203 -5.86 -15.98 -5.07
N ALA A 204 -6.59 -15.09 -5.76
CA ALA A 204 -6.01 -13.84 -6.23
C ALA A 204 -5.65 -12.91 -5.04
N PRO A 205 -4.53 -12.16 -5.13
CA PRO A 205 -4.15 -11.21 -4.10
C PRO A 205 -5.30 -10.26 -3.76
N VAL A 206 -5.57 -10.09 -2.47
CA VAL A 206 -6.53 -9.09 -1.99
C VAL A 206 -5.74 -7.84 -1.58
N MET A 207 -6.12 -6.70 -2.14
CA MET A 207 -5.60 -5.41 -1.73
C MET A 207 -6.32 -4.92 -0.47
N LEU A 208 -5.63 -4.97 0.66
CA LEU A 208 -6.07 -4.39 1.92
C LEU A 208 -5.57 -2.95 2.03
N HIS A 209 -6.27 -2.11 2.78
CA HIS A 209 -5.94 -0.71 3.02
C HIS A 209 -5.59 -0.53 4.49
N LEU A 210 -4.63 0.34 4.76
CA LEU A 210 -4.25 0.72 6.12
C LEU A 210 -5.41 1.47 6.79
N TRP A 211 -5.96 0.90 7.85
CA TRP A 211 -7.00 1.52 8.68
C TRP A 211 -6.39 2.37 9.80
N GLY A 212 -5.23 1.99 10.30
CA GLY A 212 -4.48 2.76 11.27
C GLY A 212 -3.11 2.16 11.54
N LYS A 213 -2.17 2.98 12.03
CA LYS A 213 -0.86 2.53 12.48
C LYS A 213 -0.55 3.07 13.87
N HIS A 214 0.25 2.35 14.63
CA HIS A 214 0.71 2.74 15.94
C HIS A 214 2.21 2.44 16.09
N GLN A 215 2.93 3.30 16.80
CA GLN A 215 4.36 3.13 17.05
C GLN A 215 4.62 3.08 18.55
N PHE A 216 5.51 2.19 18.95
CA PHE A 216 5.95 2.07 20.34
C PHE A 216 7.43 1.64 20.38
N PHE A 217 8.10 1.90 21.50
CA PHE A 217 9.49 1.50 21.69
C PHE A 217 9.57 0.03 22.12
N LEU A 218 10.56 -0.68 21.59
CA LEU A 218 10.88 -2.04 21.97
C LEU A 218 12.36 -2.11 22.34
N GLU A 219 12.64 -2.50 23.58
CA GLU A 219 13.99 -2.50 24.14
C GLU A 219 14.89 -3.58 23.53
N ARG A 220 14.32 -4.74 23.21
CA ARG A 220 15.05 -5.89 22.65
C ARG A 220 14.20 -6.69 21.67
N PRO A 221 14.79 -7.43 20.73
CA PRO A 221 14.05 -8.39 19.92
C PRO A 221 13.52 -9.52 20.82
N GLN A 222 12.19 -9.63 20.92
CA GLN A 222 11.53 -10.66 21.72
C GLN A 222 10.26 -11.16 21.03
N ASP A 223 9.72 -12.27 21.50
CA ASP A 223 8.42 -12.76 21.03
C ASP A 223 7.34 -11.73 21.42
N LEU A 224 6.51 -11.36 20.46
CA LEU A 224 5.39 -10.44 20.66
C LEU A 224 4.09 -11.18 20.41
N LYS A 225 3.15 -11.08 21.35
CA LYS A 225 1.80 -11.61 21.23
C LYS A 225 0.85 -10.47 20.90
N LEU A 226 0.29 -10.48 19.70
CA LEU A 226 -0.68 -9.51 19.22
C LEU A 226 -2.08 -10.07 19.39
N CYS A 227 -2.89 -9.38 20.19
CA CYS A 227 -4.29 -9.71 20.42
C CYS A 227 -5.20 -8.69 19.72
N MET A 228 -6.28 -9.15 19.10
CA MET A 228 -7.24 -8.29 18.42
C MET A 228 -8.66 -8.56 18.91
N PHE A 229 -9.36 -7.48 19.27
CA PHE A 229 -10.72 -7.53 19.79
C PHE A 229 -11.60 -6.51 19.06
N SER A 230 -12.86 -6.86 18.85
CA SER A 230 -13.89 -5.91 18.46
C SER A 230 -14.44 -5.22 19.71
N ASN A 231 -14.60 -3.91 19.66
CA ASN A 231 -15.33 -3.18 20.71
C ASN A 231 -16.85 -3.21 20.51
N MET A 232 -17.34 -3.80 19.41
CA MET A 232 -18.77 -3.89 19.09
C MET A 232 -19.26 -5.34 19.11
N PRO A 233 -20.42 -5.63 19.73
CA PRO A 233 -20.91 -6.99 19.91
C PRO A 233 -21.37 -7.65 18.60
N ASN A 234 -21.73 -6.87 17.57
CA ASN A 234 -22.11 -7.42 16.27
C ASN A 234 -20.92 -8.01 15.50
N TYR A 235 -19.68 -7.69 15.88
CA TYR A 235 -18.48 -8.17 15.20
C TYR A 235 -17.63 -9.02 16.14
N GLU A 236 -17.25 -10.20 15.69
CA GLU A 236 -16.41 -11.12 16.43
C GLU A 236 -15.12 -11.43 15.65
N VAL A 237 -13.99 -11.36 16.35
CA VAL A 237 -12.74 -11.96 15.91
C VAL A 237 -12.78 -13.42 16.36
N LYS A 238 -12.69 -14.37 15.43
CA LYS A 238 -12.82 -15.82 15.75
C LYS A 238 -11.99 -16.18 16.97
N ALA A 239 -12.61 -16.78 17.99
CA ALA A 239 -12.00 -17.02 19.31
C ALA A 239 -10.60 -17.66 19.26
N ASN A 240 -10.39 -18.69 18.41
CA ASN A 240 -9.10 -19.38 18.27
C ASN A 240 -8.01 -18.55 17.56
N ASP A 241 -8.37 -17.43 16.93
CA ASP A 241 -7.49 -16.55 16.16
C ASP A 241 -7.24 -15.20 16.85
N GLN A 242 -7.79 -14.96 18.05
CA GLN A 242 -7.72 -13.66 18.72
C GLN A 242 -6.31 -13.24 19.14
N ALA A 243 -5.39 -14.20 19.31
CA ALA A 243 -4.00 -13.92 19.66
C ALA A 243 -3.06 -14.63 18.68
N LYS A 244 -2.10 -13.88 18.13
CA LYS A 244 -1.08 -14.39 17.21
C LYS A 244 0.30 -13.90 17.61
N MET A 245 1.32 -14.71 17.33
CA MET A 245 2.68 -14.45 17.80
C MET A 245 3.59 -14.05 16.65
N VAL A 246 4.37 -12.99 16.85
CA VAL A 246 5.57 -12.69 16.07
C VAL A 246 6.77 -13.17 16.86
N ARG A 247 7.65 -13.93 16.22
CA ARG A 247 8.82 -14.48 16.90
C ARG A 247 9.94 -13.45 16.99
N GLY A 248 10.67 -13.41 18.10
CA GLY A 248 11.79 -12.51 18.35
C GLY A 248 12.89 -12.65 17.31
N PHE A 249 13.09 -13.85 16.75
CA PHE A 249 14.03 -14.02 15.64
C PHE A 249 13.58 -13.27 14.36
N GLN A 250 12.26 -13.20 14.07
CA GLN A 250 11.75 -12.45 12.92
C GLN A 250 11.96 -10.96 13.13
N MET A 251 11.75 -10.48 14.37
CA MET A 251 12.05 -9.10 14.78
C MET A 251 13.54 -8.77 14.65
N LYS A 252 14.41 -9.70 15.09
CA LYS A 252 15.87 -9.56 15.01
C LYS A 252 16.33 -9.44 13.56
N LEU A 253 15.73 -10.20 12.64
CA LEU A 253 16.01 -10.14 11.20
C LEU A 253 15.39 -8.92 10.50
N GLY A 254 14.64 -8.07 11.22
CA GLY A 254 13.94 -6.92 10.63
C GLY A 254 12.80 -7.30 9.68
N LYS A 255 12.37 -8.56 9.68
CA LYS A 255 11.36 -9.08 8.74
C LYS A 255 9.97 -8.56 9.10
N VAL A 256 9.22 -8.12 8.09
CA VAL A 256 7.83 -7.75 8.25
C VAL A 256 6.99 -8.99 8.50
N SER A 257 6.23 -8.96 9.59
CA SER A 257 5.37 -10.06 9.99
C SER A 257 3.91 -9.72 9.72
N HIS A 258 3.20 -10.57 8.96
CA HIS A 258 1.78 -10.39 8.62
C HIS A 258 0.93 -11.41 9.37
N LEU A 259 0.05 -10.92 10.24
CA LEU A 259 -0.84 -11.73 11.05
C LEU A 259 -2.27 -11.54 10.57
N ILE A 260 -2.87 -12.59 10.01
CA ILE A 260 -4.23 -12.55 9.45
C ILE A 260 -5.24 -12.83 10.55
N PHE A 261 -6.19 -11.93 10.78
CA PHE A 261 -7.29 -12.12 11.72
C PHE A 261 -8.64 -12.13 10.98
N PRO A 262 -9.38 -13.25 11.00
CA PRO A 262 -10.71 -13.31 10.43
C PRO A 262 -11.73 -12.63 11.36
N ILE A 263 -12.61 -11.81 10.78
CA ILE A 263 -13.68 -11.10 11.49
C ILE A 263 -15.02 -11.52 10.90
N ILE A 264 -16.03 -11.78 11.73
CA ILE A 264 -17.39 -12.12 11.28
C ILE A 264 -18.38 -11.18 11.96
N SER A 265 -19.42 -10.80 11.22
CA SER A 265 -20.59 -10.07 11.67
C SER A 265 -21.67 -11.09 12.05
N HIS A 266 -22.29 -10.96 13.22
CA HIS A 266 -23.40 -11.83 13.64
C HIS A 266 -24.66 -11.51 12.86
N ASP A 267 -24.92 -10.24 12.57
CA ASP A 267 -25.98 -9.80 11.68
C ASP A 267 -25.41 -9.22 10.37
N PRO A 268 -25.51 -9.93 9.23
CA PRO A 268 -25.05 -9.45 7.92
C PRO A 268 -25.91 -8.29 7.38
N ASN A 269 -27.11 -8.07 7.92
CA ASN A 269 -28.02 -7.03 7.48
C ASN A 269 -27.75 -5.69 8.18
N GLU A 270 -27.06 -5.67 9.32
CA GLU A 270 -26.80 -4.46 10.12
C GLU A 270 -25.30 -4.11 10.15
N LEU A 271 -24.71 -3.90 8.97
CA LEU A 271 -23.32 -3.48 8.88
C LEU A 271 -23.17 -2.00 9.29
N SER A 272 -22.24 -1.74 10.21
CA SER A 272 -21.85 -0.42 10.71
C SER A 272 -20.33 -0.36 10.83
N ASP A 273 -19.76 0.85 10.86
CA ASP A 273 -18.37 0.99 11.29
C ASP A 273 -18.24 0.69 12.77
N PHE A 274 -17.08 0.16 13.14
CA PHE A 274 -16.76 -0.21 14.51
C PHE A 274 -15.29 0.07 14.80
N THR A 275 -14.90 -0.13 16.04
CA THR A 275 -13.51 0.03 16.48
C THR A 275 -12.91 -1.32 16.80
N LEU A 276 -11.70 -1.55 16.27
CA LEU A 276 -10.85 -2.68 16.64
C LEU A 276 -9.84 -2.23 17.68
N ARG A 277 -9.72 -3.00 18.75
CA ARG A 277 -8.70 -2.84 19.78
C ARG A 277 -7.58 -3.83 19.54
N ILE A 278 -6.35 -3.33 19.46
CA ILE A 278 -5.14 -4.12 19.30
C ILE A 278 -4.34 -3.99 20.58
N GLN A 279 -3.94 -5.12 21.15
CA GLN A 279 -3.03 -5.21 22.29
C GLN A 279 -1.76 -5.93 21.86
N VAL A 280 -0.60 -5.38 22.22
CA VAL A 280 0.70 -6.01 22.01
C VAL A 280 1.26 -6.36 23.37
N LYS A 281 1.55 -7.65 23.57
CA LYS A 281 2.14 -8.19 24.79
C LYS A 281 3.51 -8.80 24.51
N ASP A 282 4.35 -8.88 25.53
CA ASP A 282 5.63 -9.58 25.47
C ASP A 282 5.50 -11.10 25.68
N ASP A 283 6.64 -11.77 25.83
CA ASP A 283 6.77 -13.20 26.10
C ASP A 283 6.27 -13.61 27.50
N GLN A 284 6.11 -12.65 28.42
CA GLN A 284 5.58 -12.83 29.77
C GLN A 284 4.10 -12.42 29.88
N ASP A 285 3.43 -12.15 28.76
CA ASP A 285 2.05 -11.67 28.66
C ASP A 285 1.81 -10.28 29.29
N ILE A 286 2.88 -9.51 29.52
CA ILE A 286 2.84 -8.11 29.97
C ILE A 286 2.46 -7.22 28.80
N LEU A 287 1.53 -6.28 29.04
CA LEU A 287 1.06 -5.35 28.02
C LEU A 287 2.13 -4.30 27.71
N LEU A 288 2.67 -4.32 26.49
CA LEU A 288 3.61 -3.32 25.99
C LEU A 288 2.90 -2.07 25.46
N THR A 289 1.82 -2.27 24.69
CA THR A 289 0.99 -1.17 24.18
C THR A 289 -0.42 -1.63 23.82
N GLN A 290 -1.37 -0.70 23.81
CA GLN A 290 -2.72 -0.89 23.30
C GLN A 290 -3.17 0.33 22.51
N PHE A 291 -3.83 0.09 21.38
CA PHE A 291 -4.42 1.15 20.57
C PHE A 291 -5.72 0.68 19.89
N CYS A 292 -6.47 1.65 19.38
CA CYS A 292 -7.72 1.40 18.68
C CYS A 292 -7.65 1.94 17.25
N VAL A 293 -8.29 1.25 16.30
CA VAL A 293 -8.44 1.70 14.92
C VAL A 293 -9.92 1.66 14.53
N GLN A 294 -10.38 2.70 13.85
CA GLN A 294 -11.74 2.76 13.31
C GLN A 294 -11.78 2.09 11.94
N THR A 295 -12.74 1.21 11.72
CA THR A 295 -12.97 0.57 10.42
C THR A 295 -13.61 1.56 9.43
N PRO A 296 -13.42 1.40 8.11
CA PRO A 296 -14.05 2.25 7.11
C PRO A 296 -15.57 2.13 7.17
N GLN A 297 -16.30 3.18 6.84
CA GLN A 297 -17.76 3.11 6.80
C GLN A 297 -18.23 2.05 5.80
N PRO A 298 -19.31 1.30 6.13
CA PRO A 298 -19.93 0.39 5.18
C PRO A 298 -20.41 1.19 3.96
N PRO A 299 -20.57 0.54 2.79
CA PRO A 299 -21.16 1.20 1.63
C PRO A 299 -22.52 1.77 2.03
N LEU A 300 -22.71 3.08 1.86
CA LEU A 300 -23.98 3.73 2.14
C LEU A 300 -25.08 2.99 1.38
N LYS A 301 -25.98 2.32 2.12
CA LYS A 301 -27.13 1.60 1.54
C LYS A 301 -27.99 2.52 0.66
N ASN A 302 -27.96 3.82 0.95
CA ASN A 302 -28.60 4.88 0.20
C ASN A 302 -27.67 6.11 0.13
N ALA A 303 -26.56 6.03 -0.61
CA ALA A 303 -26.21 7.24 -1.35
C ALA A 303 -27.41 7.44 -2.29
N ALA A 304 -28.28 8.40 -1.96
CA ALA A 304 -29.21 8.97 -2.92
C ALA A 304 -28.41 9.07 -4.20
N ARG A 305 -28.75 8.25 -5.20
CA ARG A 305 -28.05 8.23 -6.46
C ARG A 305 -27.94 9.69 -6.81
N SER A 306 -26.74 10.25 -6.88
CA SER A 306 -26.61 11.43 -7.71
C SER A 306 -27.12 10.90 -9.04
N THR A 307 -28.29 11.37 -9.44
CA THR A 307 -28.85 11.10 -10.75
C THR A 307 -28.01 11.92 -11.73
N GLY A 308 -26.68 11.75 -11.70
CA GLY A 308 -25.88 11.83 -12.89
C GLY A 308 -26.48 10.77 -13.79
N GLN A 309 -27.29 11.23 -14.73
CA GLN A 309 -28.01 10.44 -15.72
C GLN A 309 -27.12 9.29 -16.20
N ARG A 310 -27.29 8.09 -15.62
CA ARG A 310 -27.08 6.89 -16.41
C ARG A 310 -28.13 7.00 -17.50
N ARG A 311 -27.70 7.26 -18.74
CA ARG A 311 -28.54 7.36 -19.95
C ARG A 311 -29.22 6.02 -20.28
N PHE A 312 -30.03 5.54 -19.35
CA PHE A 312 -31.06 4.55 -19.58
C PHE A 312 -32.34 5.19 -19.05
N LEU A 313 -32.87 6.13 -19.84
CA LEU A 313 -34.22 6.64 -19.69
C LEU A 313 -35.17 5.44 -19.73
N LYS A 314 -35.68 5.03 -18.56
CA LYS A 314 -36.91 4.24 -18.50
C LYS A 314 -38.03 5.12 -19.05
N LYS A 315 -38.66 4.66 -20.12
CA LYS A 315 -39.63 5.35 -20.99
C LYS A 315 -40.92 5.86 -20.29
N ASN A 316 -41.06 5.73 -18.97
CA ASN A 316 -42.38 5.86 -18.31
C ASN A 316 -42.53 7.09 -17.40
N GLU A 317 -41.62 8.08 -17.44
CA GLU A 317 -41.78 9.33 -16.68
C GLU A 317 -41.86 10.56 -17.61
N ILE A 318 -42.81 10.54 -18.53
CA ILE A 318 -43.17 11.73 -19.31
C ILE A 318 -44.30 12.42 -18.55
N GLY A 319 -44.00 13.50 -17.83
CA GLY A 319 -45.03 14.32 -17.21
C GLY A 319 -44.61 15.26 -16.09
N LYS A 320 -43.36 15.24 -15.62
CA LYS A 320 -42.94 16.02 -14.44
C LYS A 320 -41.68 16.87 -14.62
N ILE A 321 -41.40 17.38 -15.81
CA ILE A 321 -40.29 18.31 -16.00
C ILE A 321 -40.83 19.61 -16.60
N ILE A 322 -41.01 20.62 -15.75
CA ILE A 322 -41.23 22.01 -16.17
C ILE A 322 -39.85 22.57 -16.51
N LEU A 323 -39.54 22.74 -17.80
CA LEU A 323 -38.31 23.37 -18.27
C LEU A 323 -38.52 24.87 -18.46
N SER A 324 -37.48 25.67 -18.17
CA SER A 324 -37.49 27.14 -18.26
C SER A 324 -37.80 27.66 -19.68
N PRO A 325 -38.47 28.82 -19.84
CA PRO A 325 -38.95 29.31 -21.15
C PRO A 325 -37.86 29.68 -22.16
N LEU A 326 -36.60 29.79 -21.72
CA LEU A 326 -35.45 30.17 -22.58
C LEU A 326 -34.63 28.98 -23.09
N ALA A 327 -35.03 27.74 -22.82
CA ALA A 327 -34.36 26.59 -23.40
C ALA A 327 -34.71 26.49 -24.88
N THR A 328 -33.78 26.85 -25.77
CA THR A 328 -33.88 26.61 -27.21
C THR A 328 -34.24 25.14 -27.42
N THR A 329 -35.48 24.87 -27.82
CA THR A 329 -35.94 23.51 -28.07
C THR A 329 -35.14 23.00 -29.26
N SER A 330 -34.15 22.14 -29.00
CA SER A 330 -33.47 21.38 -30.05
C SER A 330 -34.56 20.74 -30.91
N LYS A 331 -34.67 21.13 -32.19
CA LYS A 331 -35.59 20.48 -33.13
C LYS A 331 -35.11 19.04 -33.31
N TYR A 332 -35.71 18.13 -32.54
CA TYR A 332 -35.48 16.71 -32.73
C TYR A 332 -36.01 16.33 -34.11
N PRO A 333 -35.26 15.54 -34.90
CA PRO A 333 -35.74 15.07 -36.18
C PRO A 333 -37.04 14.27 -35.97
N VAL A 334 -38.04 14.55 -36.80
CA VAL A 334 -39.28 13.79 -36.80
C VAL A 334 -38.99 12.44 -37.45
N PHE A 335 -39.12 11.36 -36.68
CA PHE A 335 -38.94 10.01 -37.18
C PHE A 335 -39.97 9.72 -38.27
N GLN A 336 -39.52 9.23 -39.42
CA GLN A 336 -40.39 8.76 -40.49
C GLN A 336 -40.40 7.23 -40.50
N ASP A 337 -41.59 6.64 -40.51
CA ASP A 337 -41.73 5.20 -40.73
C ASP A 337 -41.52 4.91 -42.22
N ARG A 338 -40.43 4.21 -42.57
CA ARG A 338 -40.15 3.73 -43.92
C ARG A 338 -39.88 2.23 -43.90
N THR A 339 -40.49 1.51 -44.82
CA THR A 339 -40.25 0.08 -45.01
C THR A 339 -38.93 -0.11 -45.76
N ILE A 340 -37.91 -0.66 -45.09
CA ILE A 340 -36.63 -1.00 -45.73
C ILE A 340 -36.66 -2.50 -46.08
N ALA A 341 -36.51 -2.83 -47.36
CA ALA A 341 -36.48 -4.21 -47.85
C ALA A 341 -35.04 -4.74 -47.95
N GLY A 342 -34.84 -6.04 -47.69
CA GLY A 342 -33.55 -6.72 -47.92
C GLY A 342 -32.47 -6.52 -46.84
N LEU A 343 -32.86 -6.14 -45.62
CA LEU A 343 -31.92 -5.83 -44.53
C LEU A 343 -31.32 -7.10 -43.93
N LYS A 344 -30.05 -7.37 -44.24
CA LYS A 344 -29.25 -8.40 -43.55
C LYS A 344 -28.50 -7.74 -42.40
N TYR A 345 -28.72 -8.19 -41.18
CA TYR A 345 -28.02 -7.66 -40.02
C TYR A 345 -27.38 -8.79 -39.21
N GLY A 346 -26.23 -8.48 -38.63
CA GLY A 346 -25.54 -9.34 -37.66
C GLY A 346 -25.72 -8.80 -36.25
N LYS A 347 -26.09 -9.64 -35.30
CA LYS A 347 -26.07 -9.33 -33.87
C LYS A 347 -24.85 -9.98 -33.24
N MET A 348 -23.90 -9.18 -32.76
CA MET A 348 -22.77 -9.68 -31.99
C MET A 348 -23.12 -9.68 -30.50
N LEU A 349 -23.18 -10.87 -29.90
CA LEU A 349 -23.46 -11.07 -28.48
C LEU A 349 -22.17 -11.46 -27.76
N LYS A 350 -21.96 -10.90 -26.57
CA LYS A 350 -20.85 -11.29 -25.70
C LYS A 350 -21.37 -11.76 -24.36
N THR A 351 -21.08 -12.99 -23.99
CA THR A 351 -21.45 -13.53 -22.68
C THR A 351 -20.57 -12.89 -21.62
N VAL A 352 -21.16 -12.39 -20.54
CA VAL A 352 -20.43 -11.90 -19.38
C VAL A 352 -20.87 -12.72 -18.18
N VAL A 353 -19.96 -13.54 -17.66
CA VAL A 353 -20.22 -14.37 -16.47
C VAL A 353 -19.65 -13.65 -15.25
N ARG A 354 -20.50 -13.43 -14.25
CA ARG A 354 -20.09 -12.93 -12.94
C ARG A 354 -19.62 -14.11 -12.09
N GLN A 355 -18.37 -14.07 -11.64
CA GLN A 355 -17.78 -15.08 -10.76
C GLN A 355 -17.27 -14.40 -9.47
N ASN A 356 -17.33 -15.10 -8.34
CA ASN A 356 -16.69 -14.65 -7.10
C ASN A 356 -15.21 -15.02 -7.18
N LYS A 357 -14.33 -14.01 -7.21
CA LYS A 357 -12.88 -14.19 -7.21
C LYS A 357 -12.34 -14.42 -5.80
N ASN A 358 -12.94 -13.75 -4.81
CA ASN A 358 -12.79 -13.97 -3.38
C ASN A 358 -14.04 -13.44 -2.66
N HIS A 359 -14.13 -13.62 -1.34
CA HIS A 359 -15.31 -13.28 -0.54
C HIS A 359 -15.78 -11.80 -0.66
N TYR A 360 -14.90 -10.89 -1.13
CA TYR A 360 -15.20 -9.45 -1.34
C TYR A 360 -14.95 -8.96 -2.77
N LEU A 361 -14.53 -9.83 -3.69
CA LEU A 361 -14.10 -9.42 -5.03
C LEU A 361 -14.86 -10.19 -6.09
N LEU A 362 -15.61 -9.45 -6.91
CA LEU A 362 -16.31 -9.98 -8.06
C LEU A 362 -15.45 -9.84 -9.31
N GLU A 363 -15.41 -10.89 -10.10
CA GLU A 363 -14.79 -10.88 -11.42
C GLU A 363 -15.86 -11.05 -12.49
N TYR A 364 -15.78 -10.23 -13.53
CA TYR A 364 -16.62 -10.35 -14.71
C TYR A 364 -15.77 -10.92 -15.84
N LYS A 365 -15.91 -12.22 -16.11
CA LYS A 365 -15.26 -12.85 -17.26
C LYS A 365 -16.13 -12.63 -18.48
N LYS A 366 -15.56 -11.96 -19.49
CA LYS A 366 -16.20 -11.83 -20.80
C LYS A 366 -15.81 -13.05 -21.62
N GLY A 367 -16.79 -13.89 -21.97
CA GLY A 367 -16.60 -15.01 -22.87
C GLY A 367 -16.48 -14.59 -24.33
N ASP A 368 -16.47 -15.58 -25.20
CA ASP A 368 -16.33 -15.38 -26.64
C ASP A 368 -17.52 -14.61 -27.23
N ALA A 369 -17.24 -13.90 -28.33
CA ALA A 369 -18.27 -13.20 -29.07
C ALA A 369 -18.94 -14.16 -30.05
N ILE A 370 -20.27 -14.24 -30.02
CA ILE A 370 -21.06 -15.00 -30.97
C ILE A 370 -21.74 -14.00 -31.90
N ALA A 371 -21.53 -14.17 -33.21
CA ALA A 371 -22.24 -13.41 -34.24
C ALA A 371 -23.44 -14.22 -34.73
N LEU A 372 -24.64 -13.66 -34.62
CA LEU A 372 -25.87 -14.25 -35.16
C LEU A 372 -26.30 -13.43 -36.37
N LEU A 373 -26.42 -14.09 -37.53
CA LEU A 373 -26.99 -13.53 -38.74
C LEU A 373 -28.46 -13.95 -38.81
N SER A 374 -29.36 -12.98 -38.95
CA SER A 374 -30.80 -13.25 -39.06
C SER A 374 -31.41 -12.45 -40.21
N GLU A 375 -32.37 -13.06 -40.88
CA GLU A 375 -33.21 -12.43 -41.91
C GLU A 375 -34.56 -11.93 -41.35
N GLU A 376 -34.73 -11.98 -40.02
CA GLU A 376 -35.96 -11.53 -39.37
C GLU A 376 -36.20 -10.02 -39.55
N LYS A 377 -37.49 -9.63 -39.63
CA LYS A 377 -37.88 -8.22 -39.69
C LYS A 377 -37.64 -7.53 -38.34
N ILE A 378 -36.63 -6.64 -38.24
CA ILE A 378 -36.48 -5.77 -37.05
C ILE A 378 -37.03 -4.37 -37.30
N ARG A 379 -37.60 -3.77 -36.25
CA ARG A 379 -37.79 -2.33 -36.13
C ARG A 379 -36.50 -1.66 -35.61
N LEU A 380 -35.77 -0.97 -36.47
CA LEU A 380 -34.60 -0.17 -36.10
C LEU A 380 -35.03 1.16 -35.46
N LYS A 381 -34.38 1.53 -34.35
CA LYS A 381 -34.43 2.88 -33.78
C LYS A 381 -33.01 3.42 -33.70
N GLY A 382 -32.70 4.37 -34.58
CA GLY A 382 -31.40 5.04 -34.63
C GLY A 382 -31.47 6.28 -35.51
N GLN A 383 -30.49 7.16 -35.36
CA GLN A 383 -30.27 8.31 -36.24
C GLN A 383 -29.36 7.84 -37.37
N LEU A 384 -29.86 7.82 -38.61
CA LEU A 384 -28.99 7.77 -39.78
C LEU A 384 -28.48 9.19 -40.01
N TRP A 385 -27.18 9.40 -39.83
CA TRP A 385 -26.51 10.56 -40.41
C TRP A 385 -26.32 10.24 -41.90
N THR A 386 -26.98 11.00 -42.75
CA THR A 386 -26.68 11.13 -44.18
C THR A 386 -26.13 12.51 -44.42
#